data_AF-A0A1Q8ZVD6-F1
#
_entry.id   AF-A0A1Q8ZVD6-F1
#
_cell.length_a   1.000
_cell.length_b   1.000
_cell.length_c   1.000
_cell.angle_alpha   90.00
_cell.angle_beta   90.00
_cell.angle_gamma   90.00
#
_symmetry.space_group_name_H-M   'P 1'
#
loop_
_entity.id
_entity.type
_entity.pdbx_description
1 polymer ?
#
loop_
_entity_poly.entity_id
_entity_poly.type
_entity_poly.pdbx_seq_one_letter_code
_entity_poly.pdbx_strand_id
1 'polypeptide(L)'
;MASGLAFTAIFPSVADAATALTTLPDINAALKSGASVNSVVDLTKCTSATDPKKAGTMQGGLRISAFLIRPDQSLSFSDDHFTLTTKDKKPIYQFLRYQVKPDNSATFSMTTMEMPEMRPMGDVVTYNCKVGEGLQFFEQ
;
A
#
# COMPACT_ATOMS: atom_id res chain seq x y z
N MET A 1 -50.47 12.96 -28.70
CA MET A 1 -50.09 11.73 -27.97
C MET A 1 -48.78 11.26 -28.58
N ALA A 2 -47.65 11.45 -27.91
CA ALA A 2 -46.35 10.96 -28.38
C ALA A 2 -45.76 10.08 -27.28
N SER A 3 -45.81 8.76 -27.51
CA SER A 3 -45.25 7.78 -26.59
C SER A 3 -43.77 7.61 -26.94
N GLY A 4 -42.88 8.10 -26.07
CA GLY A 4 -41.43 7.95 -26.23
C GLY A 4 -40.96 6.66 -25.57
N LEU A 5 -40.48 5.72 -26.38
CA LEU A 5 -39.80 4.50 -25.90
C LEU A 5 -38.40 4.88 -25.40
N ALA A 6 -38.16 4.70 -24.10
CA ALA A 6 -36.83 4.82 -23.50
C ALA A 6 -36.04 3.53 -23.77
N PHE A 7 -34.96 3.64 -24.54
CA PHE A 7 -33.98 2.58 -24.74
C PHE A 7 -32.94 2.64 -23.61
N THR A 8 -32.97 1.67 -22.69
CA THR A 8 -31.93 1.50 -21.68
C THR A 8 -30.75 0.77 -22.31
N ALA A 9 -29.67 1.49 -22.61
CA ALA A 9 -28.43 0.88 -23.06
C ALA A 9 -27.71 0.21 -21.89
N ILE A 10 -27.56 -1.12 -21.94
CA ILE A 10 -26.74 -1.89 -21.01
C ILE A 10 -25.31 -1.84 -21.53
N PHE A 11 -24.46 -1.02 -20.94
CA PHE A 11 -23.02 -1.06 -21.22
C PHE A 11 -22.41 -2.23 -20.44
N PRO A 12 -21.78 -3.22 -21.11
CA PRO A 12 -21.06 -4.26 -20.42
C PRO A 12 -19.83 -3.64 -19.75
N SER A 13 -19.78 -3.67 -18.42
CA SER A 13 -18.58 -3.36 -17.66
C SER A 13 -17.57 -4.47 -17.92
N VAL A 14 -16.55 -4.19 -18.73
CA VAL A 14 -15.37 -5.06 -18.81
C VAL A 14 -14.65 -4.87 -17.49
N ALA A 15 -14.71 -5.88 -16.61
CA ALA A 15 -13.90 -5.89 -15.40
C ALA A 15 -12.46 -6.13 -15.84
N ASP A 16 -11.66 -5.06 -15.90
CA ASP A 16 -10.25 -5.19 -16.24
C ASP A 16 -9.56 -5.94 -15.11
N ALA A 17 -8.88 -7.03 -15.46
CA ALA A 17 -8.16 -7.81 -14.47
C ALA A 17 -6.92 -7.01 -14.08
N ALA A 18 -6.79 -6.68 -12.80
CA ALA A 18 -5.65 -5.90 -12.31
C ALA A 18 -4.32 -6.59 -12.73
N THR A 19 -3.46 -5.83 -13.40
CA THR A 19 -2.20 -6.36 -13.93
C THR A 19 -1.13 -6.32 -12.84
N ALA A 20 -0.54 -7.48 -12.52
CA ALA A 20 0.51 -7.55 -11.52
C ALA A 20 1.80 -6.88 -12.03
N LEU A 21 2.34 -5.94 -11.26
CA LEU A 21 3.62 -5.27 -11.53
C LEU A 21 4.69 -5.91 -10.65
N THR A 22 5.57 -6.71 -11.25
CA THR A 22 6.50 -7.59 -10.52
C THR A 22 7.91 -7.00 -10.37
N THR A 23 8.20 -5.87 -11.01
CA THR A 23 9.50 -5.20 -10.94
C THR A 23 9.34 -3.71 -10.63
N LEU A 24 10.31 -3.13 -9.93
CA LEU A 24 10.33 -1.69 -9.66
C LEU A 24 10.28 -0.80 -10.92
N PRO A 25 10.98 -1.12 -12.03
CA PRO A 25 10.80 -0.38 -13.28
C PRO A 25 9.36 -0.33 -13.78
N ASP A 26 8.62 -1.44 -13.73
CA ASP A 26 7.21 -1.49 -14.18
C ASP A 26 6.31 -0.67 -13.26
N ILE A 27 6.53 -0.78 -11.93
CA ILE A 27 5.82 0.01 -10.92
C ILE A 27 6.06 1.51 -11.16
N ASN A 28 7.32 1.91 -11.35
CA ASN A 28 7.68 3.29 -11.61
C ASN A 28 7.09 3.78 -12.95
N ALA A 29 7.03 2.94 -13.98
CA ALA A 29 6.44 3.29 -15.26
C ALA A 29 4.93 3.56 -15.13
N ALA A 30 4.19 2.66 -14.47
CA ALA A 30 2.76 2.81 -14.21
C ALA A 30 2.45 4.06 -13.36
N LEU A 31 3.22 4.29 -12.28
CA LEU A 31 3.05 5.48 -11.45
C LEU A 31 3.30 6.78 -12.24
N LYS A 32 4.35 6.80 -13.09
CA LYS A 32 4.68 7.98 -13.91
C LYS A 32 3.67 8.23 -15.05
N SER A 33 3.01 7.19 -15.55
CA SER A 33 1.96 7.36 -16.56
C SER A 33 0.63 7.87 -15.96
N GLY A 34 0.53 7.91 -14.62
CA GLY A 34 -0.68 8.30 -13.91
C GLY A 34 -1.65 7.14 -13.70
N ALA A 35 -1.22 5.89 -13.93
CA ALA A 35 -2.04 4.71 -13.69
C ALA A 35 -2.36 4.54 -12.20
N SER A 36 -3.50 3.89 -11.92
CA SER A 36 -3.91 3.59 -10.54
C SER A 36 -3.17 2.35 -10.06
N VAL A 37 -2.16 2.54 -9.20
CA VAL A 37 -1.39 1.42 -8.63
C VAL A 37 -1.85 1.13 -7.20
N ASN A 38 -2.29 -0.10 -6.96
CA ASN A 38 -2.54 -0.63 -5.63
C ASN A 38 -1.30 -1.37 -5.11
N SER A 39 -1.03 -1.24 -3.82
CA SER A 39 0.00 -1.98 -3.10
C SER A 39 -0.66 -2.89 -2.07
N VAL A 40 -0.19 -4.13 -1.98
CA VAL A 40 -0.58 -5.09 -0.95
C VAL A 40 0.68 -5.53 -0.19
N VAL A 41 0.68 -5.34 1.12
CA VAL A 41 1.70 -5.89 2.00
C VAL A 41 1.19 -7.17 2.65
N ASP A 42 1.99 -8.21 2.58
CA ASP A 42 1.76 -9.49 3.24
C ASP A 42 2.92 -9.74 4.22
N LEU A 43 2.72 -9.34 5.48
CA LEU A 43 3.79 -9.42 6.48
C LEU A 43 4.12 -10.86 6.87
N THR A 44 3.29 -11.84 6.50
CA THR A 44 3.60 -13.28 6.68
C THR A 44 4.73 -13.75 5.77
N LYS A 45 5.00 -12.99 4.70
CA LYS A 45 6.11 -13.18 3.75
C LYS A 45 7.24 -12.17 3.94
N CYS A 46 7.22 -11.40 5.03
CA CYS A 46 8.28 -10.47 5.39
C CYS A 46 8.99 -10.91 6.66
N THR A 47 10.20 -10.41 6.87
CA THR A 47 10.98 -10.66 8.10
C THR A 47 11.02 -9.39 8.93
N SER A 48 10.77 -9.50 10.24
CA SER A 48 10.93 -8.34 11.13
C SER A 48 12.39 -7.90 11.14
N ALA A 49 12.62 -6.58 11.04
CA ALA A 49 13.96 -6.00 11.04
C ALA A 49 14.64 -6.07 12.42
N THR A 50 13.87 -6.23 13.50
CA THR A 50 14.39 -6.31 14.89
C THR A 50 14.45 -7.74 15.41
N ASP A 51 13.62 -8.65 14.89
CA ASP A 51 13.61 -10.06 15.27
C ASP A 51 13.28 -10.93 14.04
N PRO A 52 14.30 -11.38 13.27
CA PRO A 52 14.09 -12.14 12.04
C PRO A 52 13.29 -13.43 12.20
N LYS A 53 13.14 -13.95 13.44
CA LYS A 53 12.35 -15.16 13.72
C LYS A 53 10.85 -14.87 13.85
N LYS A 54 10.44 -13.60 13.91
CA LYS A 54 9.04 -13.19 13.98
C LYS A 54 8.58 -12.66 12.64
N ALA A 55 7.91 -13.54 11.88
CA ALA A 55 7.09 -13.11 10.77
C ALA A 55 5.93 -12.23 11.28
N GLY A 56 5.49 -11.28 10.46
CA GLY A 56 4.23 -10.59 10.76
C GLY A 56 3.04 -11.49 10.48
N THR A 57 1.88 -11.12 11.01
CA THR A 57 0.65 -11.91 10.86
C THR A 57 -0.41 -11.19 10.01
N MET A 58 -0.14 -9.95 9.63
CA MET A 58 -1.12 -9.06 9.01
C MET A 58 -0.89 -8.94 7.51
N GLN A 59 -1.98 -8.79 6.79
CA GLN A 59 -2.00 -8.35 5.40
C GLN A 59 -2.77 -7.03 5.33
N GLY A 60 -2.34 -6.12 4.47
CA GLY A 60 -2.98 -4.83 4.29
C GLY A 60 -2.77 -4.35 2.86
N GLY A 61 -3.61 -3.42 2.42
CA GLY A 61 -3.50 -2.85 1.09
C GLY A 61 -3.93 -1.40 1.06
N LEU A 62 -3.41 -0.68 0.07
CA LEU A 62 -3.74 0.72 -0.18
C LEU A 62 -3.61 1.01 -1.68
N ARG A 63 -4.30 2.06 -2.12
CA ARG A 63 -4.01 2.69 -3.40
C ARG A 63 -2.94 3.75 -3.18
N ILE A 64 -1.88 3.74 -3.98
CA ILE A 64 -0.80 4.71 -3.85
C ILE A 64 -1.32 6.08 -4.32
N SER A 65 -1.53 6.99 -3.37
CA SER A 65 -2.04 8.34 -3.64
C SER A 65 -0.92 9.35 -3.91
N ALA A 66 0.23 9.16 -3.26
CA ALA A 66 1.41 10.00 -3.40
C ALA A 66 2.68 9.14 -3.32
N PHE A 67 3.68 9.48 -4.13
CA PHE A 67 4.94 8.75 -4.19
C PHE A 67 6.12 9.67 -4.53
N LEU A 68 7.32 9.19 -4.22
CA LEU A 68 8.60 9.78 -4.60
C LEU A 68 9.45 8.72 -5.28
N ILE A 69 9.86 8.98 -6.51
CA ILE A 69 10.92 8.22 -7.20
C ILE A 69 12.20 9.04 -7.09
N ARG A 70 13.22 8.49 -6.44
CA ARG A 70 14.52 9.15 -6.23
C ARG A 70 15.44 9.02 -7.46
N PRO A 71 16.54 9.80 -7.55
CA PRO A 71 17.48 9.68 -8.67
C PRO A 71 18.05 8.28 -8.89
N ASP A 72 18.22 7.51 -7.80
CA ASP A 72 18.66 6.10 -7.84
C ASP A 72 17.56 5.12 -8.27
N GLN A 73 16.40 5.62 -8.71
CA GLN A 73 15.18 4.88 -9.07
C GLN A 73 14.46 4.19 -7.90
N SER A 74 14.90 4.37 -6.65
CA SER A 74 14.14 3.88 -5.49
C SER A 74 12.79 4.57 -5.39
N LEU A 75 11.77 3.81 -5.01
CA LEU A 75 10.41 4.28 -4.78
C LEU A 75 10.16 4.44 -3.28
N SER A 76 9.49 5.51 -2.89
CA SER A 76 8.98 5.70 -1.53
C SER A 76 7.55 6.23 -1.58
N PHE A 77 6.68 5.69 -0.75
CA PHE A 77 5.32 6.18 -0.57
C PHE A 77 4.88 5.94 0.88
N SER A 78 3.79 6.60 1.27
CA SER A 78 3.25 6.50 2.62
C SER A 78 1.75 6.64 2.63
N ASP A 79 1.16 6.22 3.74
CA ASP A 79 -0.24 6.43 4.08
C ASP A 79 -0.33 6.81 5.56
N ASP A 80 -1.27 7.69 5.88
CA ASP A 80 -1.66 8.02 7.24
C ASP A 80 -3.03 7.41 7.54
N HIS A 81 -3.03 6.38 8.38
CA HIS A 81 -4.23 5.65 8.73
C HIS A 81 -4.73 6.09 10.12
N PHE A 82 -5.79 6.91 10.14
CA PHE A 82 -6.50 7.23 11.38
C PHE A 82 -7.42 6.08 11.77
N THR A 83 -7.30 5.60 13.01
CA THR A 83 -8.14 4.50 13.50
C THR A 83 -8.27 4.52 15.01
N LEU A 84 -9.00 3.55 15.56
CA LEU A 84 -9.14 3.34 17.00
C LEU A 84 -8.36 2.09 17.42
N THR A 85 -7.70 2.14 18.58
CA THR A 85 -7.08 0.94 19.16
C THR A 85 -8.13 -0.14 19.42
N THR A 86 -7.78 -1.41 19.17
CA THR A 86 -8.72 -2.53 19.32
C THR A 86 -9.22 -2.68 20.75
N LYS A 87 -8.32 -2.54 21.73
CA LYS A 87 -8.58 -2.79 23.15
C LYS A 87 -9.34 -1.64 23.83
N ASP A 88 -8.81 -0.42 23.76
CA ASP A 88 -9.27 0.71 24.57
C ASP A 88 -10.06 1.76 23.77
N LYS A 89 -10.25 1.53 22.46
CA LYS A 89 -10.97 2.42 21.53
C LYS A 89 -10.43 3.86 21.50
N LYS A 90 -9.14 4.04 21.78
CA LYS A 90 -8.49 5.36 21.74
C LYS A 90 -8.13 5.74 20.30
N PRO A 91 -8.30 7.01 19.90
CA PRO A 91 -7.88 7.48 18.58
C PRO A 91 -6.36 7.43 18.44
N ILE A 92 -5.91 6.96 17.28
CA ILE A 92 -4.49 6.89 16.90
C ILE A 92 -4.31 7.25 15.42
N TYR A 93 -3.12 7.75 15.09
CA TYR A 93 -2.61 7.77 13.72
C TYR A 93 -1.57 6.68 13.53
N GLN A 94 -1.63 5.98 12.41
CA GLN A 94 -0.57 5.08 11.97
C GLN A 94 0.07 5.65 10.72
N PHE A 95 1.35 6.01 10.80
CA PHE A 95 2.14 6.41 9.66
C PHE A 95 2.79 5.19 9.03
N LEU A 96 2.23 4.74 7.92
CA LEU A 96 2.69 3.61 7.14
C LEU A 96 3.66 4.12 6.08
N ARG A 97 4.87 3.56 6.03
CA ARG A 97 5.90 3.97 5.06
C ARG A 97 6.44 2.76 4.33
N TYR A 98 6.58 2.91 3.03
CA TYR A 98 7.06 1.89 2.11
C TYR A 98 8.25 2.43 1.34
N GLN A 99 9.30 1.63 1.23
CA GLN A 99 10.48 1.96 0.46
C GLN A 99 10.85 0.74 -0.38
N VAL A 100 11.06 0.93 -1.68
CA VAL A 100 11.49 -0.12 -2.61
C VAL A 100 12.80 0.32 -3.23
N LYS A 101 13.82 -0.54 -3.16
CA LYS A 101 15.15 -0.30 -3.71
C LYS A 101 15.28 -0.89 -5.13
N PRO A 102 16.28 -0.45 -5.92
CA PRO A 102 16.51 -0.97 -7.27
C PRO A 102 16.68 -2.48 -7.40
N ASP A 103 17.13 -3.15 -6.34
CA ASP A 103 17.27 -4.60 -6.26
C ASP A 103 15.97 -5.34 -5.90
N ASN A 104 14.83 -4.64 -5.91
CA ASN A 104 13.50 -5.12 -5.49
C ASN A 104 13.39 -5.50 -4.00
N SER A 105 14.42 -5.23 -3.18
CA SER A 105 14.25 -5.27 -1.73
C SER A 105 13.35 -4.12 -1.29
N ALA A 106 12.52 -4.38 -0.30
CA ALA A 106 11.55 -3.41 0.20
C ALA A 106 11.53 -3.36 1.73
N THR A 107 11.13 -2.22 2.27
CA THR A 107 10.89 -2.04 3.69
C THR A 107 9.50 -1.47 3.90
N PHE A 108 8.74 -2.11 4.78
CA PHE A 108 7.52 -1.54 5.37
C PHE A 108 7.86 -1.09 6.79
N SER A 109 7.40 0.10 7.18
CA SER A 109 7.46 0.54 8.57
C SER A 109 6.17 1.23 9.00
N MET A 110 5.85 1.09 10.28
CA MET A 110 4.69 1.71 10.91
C MET A 110 5.09 2.42 12.19
N THR A 111 4.76 3.70 12.28
CA THR A 111 4.81 4.46 13.53
C THR A 111 3.38 4.71 13.99
N THR A 112 3.03 4.26 15.20
CA THR A 112 1.73 4.59 15.81
C THR A 112 1.90 5.80 16.71
N MET A 113 0.98 6.76 16.62
CA MET A 113 0.97 7.99 17.41
C MET A 113 -0.36 8.09 18.16
N GLU A 114 -0.31 8.44 19.43
CA GLU A 114 -1.52 8.74 20.21
C GLU A 114 -2.09 10.10 19.83
N MET A 115 -3.39 10.27 20.03
CA MET A 115 -4.08 11.54 19.83
C MET A 115 -4.64 12.10 21.14
N PRO A 116 -4.68 13.43 21.30
CA PRO A 116 -4.28 14.46 20.32
C PRO A 116 -2.80 14.87 20.35
N GLU A 117 -2.01 14.41 21.32
CA GLU A 117 -0.65 14.92 21.57
C GLU A 117 0.38 14.49 20.53
N MET A 118 0.03 13.56 19.62
CA MET A 118 0.93 13.02 18.60
C MET A 118 2.23 12.48 19.21
N ARG A 119 2.13 11.75 20.33
CA ARG A 119 3.29 11.07 20.94
C ARG A 119 3.42 9.65 20.40
N PRO A 120 4.63 9.17 20.09
CA PRO A 120 4.83 7.79 19.65
C PRO A 120 4.32 6.76 20.67
N MET A 121 3.61 5.76 20.17
CA MET A 121 3.12 4.62 20.94
C MET A 121 3.95 3.38 20.61
N GLY A 122 4.87 3.03 21.52
CA GLY A 122 5.76 1.88 21.36
C GLY A 122 6.85 2.10 20.31
N ASP A 123 7.53 1.01 19.97
CA ASP A 123 8.61 1.04 18.99
C ASP A 123 8.08 1.09 17.55
N VAL A 124 8.89 1.62 16.64
CA VAL A 124 8.61 1.57 15.21
C VAL A 124 8.64 0.12 14.74
N VAL A 125 7.52 -0.34 14.20
CA VAL A 125 7.43 -1.66 13.58
C VAL A 125 8.09 -1.58 12.20
N THR A 126 9.04 -2.47 11.91
CA THR A 126 9.74 -2.48 10.62
C THR A 126 9.88 -3.91 10.10
N TYR A 127 9.55 -4.11 8.83
CA TYR A 127 9.64 -5.38 8.12
C TYR A 127 10.44 -5.22 6.83
N ASN A 128 11.35 -6.17 6.58
CA ASN A 128 12.02 -6.35 5.31
C ASN A 128 11.20 -7.30 4.45
N CYS A 129 10.82 -6.80 3.28
CA CYS A 129 9.99 -7.47 2.29
C CYS A 129 10.72 -7.47 0.93
N LYS A 130 10.08 -8.07 -0.08
CA LYS A 130 10.56 -8.07 -1.46
C LYS A 130 9.38 -7.90 -2.42
N VAL A 131 9.61 -7.17 -3.52
CA VAL A 131 8.60 -6.98 -4.57
C VAL A 131 8.20 -8.34 -5.15
N GLY A 132 6.90 -8.55 -5.34
CA GLY A 132 6.33 -9.80 -5.85
C GLY A 132 6.15 -10.89 -4.79
N GLU A 133 6.64 -10.67 -3.56
CA GLU A 133 6.51 -11.59 -2.43
C GLU A 133 5.67 -10.94 -1.31
N GLY A 134 6.35 -10.37 -0.30
CA GLY A 134 5.72 -9.69 0.83
C GLY A 134 5.24 -8.27 0.55
N LEU A 135 5.64 -7.68 -0.60
CA LEU A 135 5.08 -6.43 -1.09
C LEU A 135 4.71 -6.58 -2.58
N GLN A 136 3.44 -6.45 -2.90
CA GLN A 136 2.89 -6.71 -4.24
C GLN A 136 2.24 -5.45 -4.79
N PHE A 137 2.28 -5.28 -6.11
CA PHE A 137 1.75 -4.10 -6.78
C PHE A 137 0.88 -4.53 -7.96
N PHE A 138 -0.20 -3.78 -8.18
CA PHE A 138 -1.17 -4.06 -9.22
C PHE A 138 -1.62 -2.77 -9.89
N GLU A 139 -1.56 -2.71 -11.21
CA GLU A 139 -2.16 -1.67 -12.03
C GLU A 139 -3.65 -1.99 -12.26
N GLN A 140 -4.51 -0.97 -12.13
CA GLN A 140 -5.94 -1.02 -12.44
C GLN A 140 -6.31 -0.17 -13.63
#